data_AF-A0A926HIW1-F1
#
_entry.id   AF-A0A926HIW1-F1
#
_cell.length_a   1.000
_cell.length_b   1.000
_cell.length_c   1.000
_cell.angle_alpha   90.00
_cell.angle_beta   90.00
_cell.angle_gamma   90.00
#
_symmetry.space_group_name_H-M   'P 1'
#
loop_
_entity.id
_entity.type
_entity.pdbx_description
1 polymer ?
#
loop_
_entity_poly.entity_id
_entity_poly.type
_entity_poly.pdbx_seq_one_letter_code
_entity_poly.pdbx_strand_id
1 'polypeptide(L)'
;MQFDFSLGNLVLDFVLVAASIWMVVEARGIGGIIGTSMNRIVLGAIVLGFAHLIATFGTGTLHIDGPLNNFIHRMIVLLGFVLLVAGFRKMAEIKR
;
A
#
# COMPACT_ATOMS: atom_id res chain seq x y z
N MET A 1 2.38 -21.11 -25.08
CA MET A 1 1.84 -20.94 -23.72
C MET A 1 1.54 -19.47 -23.55
N GLN A 2 0.26 -19.10 -23.51
CA GLN A 2 -0.15 -17.74 -23.15
C GLN A 2 0.15 -17.62 -21.66
N PHE A 3 1.07 -16.73 -21.27
CA PHE A 3 1.29 -16.45 -19.85
C PHE A 3 0.00 -15.85 -19.30
N ASP A 4 -0.55 -16.48 -18.28
CA ASP A 4 -1.72 -15.95 -17.59
C ASP A 4 -1.28 -14.76 -16.72
N PHE A 5 -1.41 -13.56 -17.27
CA PHE A 5 -1.09 -12.32 -16.57
C PHE A 5 -1.97 -12.11 -15.33
N SER A 6 -3.13 -12.76 -15.24
CA SER A 6 -4.02 -12.69 -14.07
C SER A 6 -3.36 -13.33 -12.84
N LEU A 7 -2.85 -14.55 -13.01
CA LEU A 7 -2.11 -15.25 -11.95
C LEU A 7 -0.83 -14.48 -11.56
N GLY A 8 -0.13 -13.91 -12.55
CA GLY A 8 1.03 -13.06 -12.32
C GLY A 8 0.73 -11.85 -11.44
N ASN A 9 -0.32 -11.10 -11.76
CA ASN A 9 -0.76 -9.93 -10.98
C ASN A 9 -1.14 -10.33 -9.55
N LEU A 10 -1.87 -11.43 -9.37
CA LEU A 10 -2.25 -11.93 -8.05
C LEU A 10 -1.02 -12.25 -7.19
N VAL A 11 -0.03 -12.94 -7.74
CA VAL A 11 1.22 -13.25 -7.03
C VAL A 11 1.96 -11.97 -6.65
N LEU A 12 2.09 -11.01 -7.58
CA LEU A 12 2.74 -9.73 -7.33
C LEU A 12 2.03 -8.96 -6.20
N ASP A 13 0.70 -8.96 -6.16
CA ASP A 13 -0.05 -8.28 -5.12
C ASP A 13 0.12 -8.94 -3.74
N PHE A 14 0.18 -10.26 -3.68
CA PHE A 14 0.55 -10.96 -2.44
C PHE A 14 1.95 -10.60 -1.96
N VAL A 15 2.91 -10.52 -2.89
CA VAL A 15 4.28 -10.08 -2.58
C VAL A 15 4.28 -8.63 -2.10
N LEU A 16 3.52 -7.73 -2.72
CA LEU A 16 3.39 -6.33 -2.28
C LEU A 16 2.83 -6.23 -0.87
N VAL A 17 1.76 -6.97 -0.56
CA VAL A 17 1.17 -7.01 0.78
C VAL A 17 2.16 -7.59 1.78
N ALA A 18 2.81 -8.71 1.48
CA ALA A 18 3.83 -9.31 2.34
C ALA A 18 5.00 -8.34 2.61
N ALA A 19 5.49 -7.66 1.57
CA ALA A 19 6.54 -6.65 1.69
C ALA A 19 6.09 -5.48 2.57
N SER A 20 4.87 -4.97 2.40
CA SER A 20 4.34 -3.90 3.24
C SER A 20 4.18 -4.30 4.72
N ILE A 21 3.82 -5.54 5.00
CA ILE A 21 3.78 -6.08 6.36
C ILE A 21 5.19 -6.24 6.92
N TRP A 22 6.14 -6.70 6.10
CA TRP A 22 7.54 -6.82 6.50
C TRP A 22 8.13 -5.47 6.94
N MET A 23 7.74 -4.37 6.30
CA MET A 23 8.15 -3.03 6.73
C MET A 23 7.77 -2.70 8.18
N VAL A 24 6.71 -3.30 8.72
CA VAL A 24 6.35 -3.16 10.15
C VAL A 24 7.45 -3.73 11.04
N VAL A 25 8.04 -4.86 10.65
CA VAL A 25 9.12 -5.48 11.41
C VAL A 25 10.38 -4.63 11.32
N GLU A 26 10.74 -4.15 10.13
CA GLU A 26 11.92 -3.31 9.92
C GLU A 26 11.83 -1.93 10.60
N ALA A 27 10.62 -1.37 10.72
CA ALA A 27 10.40 -0.11 11.40
C ALA A 27 10.36 -0.23 12.93
N ARG A 28 10.33 -1.45 13.49
CA ARG A 28 10.37 -1.65 14.95
C ARG A 28 11.68 -1.14 15.53
N GLY A 29 11.61 -0.58 16.73
CA GLY A 29 12.78 -0.09 17.45
C GLY A 29 13.16 1.36 17.13
N ILE A 30 12.54 1.99 16.12
CA ILE A 30 12.72 3.42 15.85
C ILE A 30 11.80 4.21 16.79
N GLY A 31 12.40 4.92 17.75
CA GLY A 31 11.69 5.75 18.73
C GLY A 31 11.48 7.20 18.28
N GLY A 32 10.71 7.95 19.07
CA GLY A 32 10.57 9.40 18.95
C GLY A 32 9.82 9.89 17.70
N ILE A 33 10.17 11.10 17.25
CA ILE A 33 9.51 11.75 16.11
C ILE A 33 9.79 10.97 14.82
N ILE A 34 11.02 10.45 14.66
CA ILE A 34 11.40 9.61 13.51
C ILE A 34 10.55 8.34 13.48
N GLY A 35 10.39 7.66 14.61
CA GLY A 35 9.54 6.46 14.71
C GLY A 35 8.08 6.72 14.36
N THR A 36 7.54 7.84 14.84
CA THR A 36 6.16 8.23 14.50
C THR A 36 5.98 8.50 13.01
N SER A 37 6.97 9.14 12.38
CA SER A 37 6.97 9.41 10.95
C SER A 37 7.12 8.13 10.13
N MET A 38 8.02 7.24 10.54
CA MET A 38 8.21 5.94 9.91
C MET A 38 6.94 5.09 10.00
N ASN A 39 6.27 5.06 11.15
CA ASN A 39 4.99 4.37 11.30
C ASN A 39 3.92 4.89 10.32
N ARG A 40 3.86 6.20 10.07
CA ARG A 40 2.93 6.76 9.06
C ARG A 40 3.25 6.29 7.65
N ILE A 41 4.54 6.23 7.31
CA ILE A 41 5.00 5.73 6.02
C ILE A 41 4.65 4.25 5.87
N VAL A 42 4.94 3.43 6.88
CA VAL A 42 4.63 2.00 6.88
C VAL A 42 3.12 1.78 6.74
N LEU A 43 2.29 2.53 7.47
CA LEU A 43 0.83 2.48 7.31
C LEU A 43 0.40 2.85 5.89
N GLY A 44 1.00 3.88 5.29
CA GLY A 44 0.75 4.23 3.89
C GLY A 44 1.10 3.10 2.93
N ALA A 45 2.26 2.46 3.10
CA ALA A 45 2.70 1.33 2.28
C ALA A 45 1.77 0.11 2.41
N ILE A 46 1.27 -0.17 3.62
CA ILE A 46 0.27 -1.23 3.84
C ILE A 46 -1.02 -0.91 3.10
N VAL A 47 -1.54 0.31 3.24
CA VAL A 47 -2.76 0.73 2.52
C VAL A 47 -2.59 0.59 1.01
N LEU A 48 -1.43 0.97 0.46
CA LEU A 48 -1.11 0.79 -0.96
C LEU A 48 -1.08 -0.69 -1.36
N GLY A 49 -0.36 -1.54 -0.63
CA GLY A 49 -0.29 -2.98 -0.91
C GLY A 49 -1.67 -3.64 -0.94
N PHE A 50 -2.52 -3.33 0.04
CA PHE A 50 -3.89 -3.84 0.07
C PHE A 50 -4.78 -3.26 -1.04
N ALA A 51 -4.56 -2.01 -1.47
CA ALA A 51 -5.33 -1.42 -2.58
C ALA A 51 -5.15 -2.20 -3.89
N HIS A 52 -3.95 -2.73 -4.14
CA HIS A 52 -3.68 -3.58 -5.30
C HIS A 52 -4.39 -4.93 -5.16
N LEU A 53 -4.21 -5.60 -4.02
CA LEU A 53 -4.84 -6.89 -3.75
C LEU A 53 -6.38 -6.82 -3.88
N ILE A 54 -7.01 -5.79 -3.30
CA ILE A 54 -8.46 -5.56 -3.39
C ILE A 54 -8.90 -5.38 -4.85
N ALA A 55 -8.14 -4.63 -5.66
CA ALA A 55 -8.49 -4.41 -7.06
C ALA A 55 -8.42 -5.72 -7.85
N THR A 56 -7.37 -6.52 -7.67
CA THR A 56 -7.19 -7.81 -8.36
C THR A 56 -8.24 -8.84 -7.94
N PHE A 57 -8.61 -8.90 -6.66
CA PHE A 57 -9.72 -9.74 -6.19
C PHE A 57 -11.09 -9.23 -6.66
N GLY A 58 -11.29 -7.91 -6.67
CA GLY A 58 -12.54 -7.27 -7.08
C GLY A 58 -12.87 -7.55 -8.55
N THR A 59 -11.89 -7.44 -9.43
CA THR A 59 -12.06 -7.76 -10.86
C THR A 59 -12.06 -9.26 -11.11
N GLY A 60 -11.07 -10.00 -10.58
CA GLY A 60 -10.86 -11.41 -10.93
C GLY A 60 -11.81 -12.40 -10.25
N THR A 61 -12.17 -12.19 -8.99
CA THR A 61 -12.98 -13.16 -8.21
C THR A 61 -14.44 -12.73 -8.10
N LEU A 62 -14.68 -11.44 -7.84
CA LEU A 62 -16.02 -10.92 -7.61
C LEU A 62 -16.68 -10.36 -8.88
N HIS A 63 -15.97 -10.32 -10.01
CA HIS A 63 -16.41 -9.75 -11.29
C HIS A 63 -17.02 -8.35 -11.14
N ILE A 64 -16.52 -7.57 -10.18
CA ILE A 64 -16.88 -6.17 -9.98
C ILE A 64 -16.04 -5.35 -10.96
N ASP A 65 -16.30 -5.56 -12.24
CA ASP A 65 -15.64 -4.84 -13.32
C ASP A 65 -16.42 -3.56 -13.62
N GLY A 66 -15.76 -2.41 -13.52
CA GLY A 66 -16.39 -1.14 -13.91
C GLY A 66 -15.77 0.13 -13.33
N PRO A 67 -16.37 1.29 -13.66
CA PRO A 67 -15.91 2.61 -13.20
C PRO A 67 -15.85 2.72 -11.68
N LEU A 68 -16.76 2.05 -10.96
CA LEU A 68 -16.83 2.10 -9.49
C LEU A 68 -15.62 1.43 -8.83
N ASN A 69 -15.22 0.23 -9.27
CA ASN A 69 -14.06 -0.46 -8.72
C ASN A 69 -12.77 0.35 -8.93
N ASN A 70 -12.59 0.90 -10.14
CA ASN A 70 -11.48 1.79 -10.45
C ASN A 70 -11.49 3.07 -9.60
N PHE A 71 -12.65 3.65 -9.35
CA PHE A 71 -12.78 4.82 -8.48
C PHE A 71 -12.41 4.50 -7.04
N ILE A 72 -12.94 3.41 -6.47
CA ILE A 72 -12.63 2.95 -5.11
C ILE A 72 -11.13 2.66 -4.96
N HIS A 73 -10.54 1.92 -5.89
CA HIS A 73 -9.09 1.66 -5.90
C HIS A 73 -8.28 2.97 -5.84
N ARG A 74 -8.62 3.95 -6.68
CA ARG A 74 -7.93 5.26 -6.70
C ARG A 74 -8.08 6.02 -5.38
N MET A 75 -9.23 5.94 -4.72
CA MET A 75 -9.43 6.58 -3.41
C MET A 75 -8.57 5.95 -2.32
N ILE A 76 -8.46 4.61 -2.30
CA ILE A 76 -7.60 3.90 -1.34
C ILE A 76 -6.12 4.20 -1.63
N VAL A 77 -5.72 4.17 -2.90
CA VAL A 77 -4.35 4.52 -3.31
C VAL A 77 -3.99 5.94 -2.91
N LEU A 78 -4.90 6.90 -3.15
CA LEU A 78 -4.72 8.29 -2.74
C LEU A 78 -4.52 8.42 -1.23
N LEU A 79 -5.32 7.71 -0.42
CA LEU A 79 -5.16 7.68 1.02
C LEU A 79 -3.77 7.15 1.43
N GLY A 80 -3.30 6.09 0.77
CA GLY A 80 -1.95 5.56 0.95
C GLY A 80 -0.87 6.62 0.71
N PHE A 81 -0.94 7.35 -0.41
CA PHE A 81 -0.01 8.44 -0.71
C PHE A 81 -0.09 9.60 0.29
N VAL A 82 -1.29 9.98 0.76
CA VAL A 82 -1.45 11.00 1.79
C VAL A 82 -0.74 10.61 3.08
N LEU A 83 -0.82 9.35 3.50
CA LEU A 83 -0.10 8.85 4.67
C LEU A 83 1.42 8.89 4.48
N LEU A 84 1.91 8.50 3.30
CA LEU A 84 3.33 8.61 2.96
C LEU A 84 3.81 10.06 3.08
N VAL A 85 3.12 11.00 2.42
CA VAL A 85 3.44 12.44 2.45
C VAL A 85 3.42 12.97 3.88
N ALA A 86 2.41 12.61 4.68
CA ALA A 86 2.30 13.03 6.07
C ALA A 86 3.44 12.49 6.96
N GLY A 87 3.95 11.30 6.66
CA GLY A 87 5.14 10.74 7.30
C GLY A 87 6.42 11.46 6.90
N PHE A 88 6.65 11.67 5.61
CA PHE A 88 7.83 12.40 5.11
C PHE A 88 7.87 13.86 5.58
N ARG A 89 6.72 14.56 5.61
CA ARG A 89 6.65 15.95 6.09
C ARG A 89 7.11 16.06 7.54
N LYS A 90 6.69 15.14 8.39
CA LYS A 90 7.08 15.12 9.80
C LYS A 90 8.58 14.81 9.99
N MET A 91 9.21 14.04 9.09
CA MET A 91 10.68 13.91 9.07
C MET A 91 11.38 15.20 8.62
N ALA A 92 10.84 15.90 7.63
CA ALA A 92 11.42 17.13 7.13
C ALA A 92 11.40 18.25 8.19
N GLU A 93 10.40 18.27 9.07
CA GLU A 93 10.31 19.20 10.21
C GLU A 93 11.44 19.00 11.23
N ILE A 94 12.02 17.79 11.36
CA ILE A 94 13.14 17.52 12.28
C ILE A 94 14.44 18.17 11.79
N LYS A 95 14.59 18.33 10.47
CA LYS A 95 15.80 18.89 9.86
C LYS A 95 15.84 20.42 9.91
N ARG A 96 14.70 21.08 10.11
CA ARG A 96 14.60 22.54 10.22
C ARG A 96 14.82 22.99 11.65
#